data_AF-A0A4Q0XKC1-F1
#
_entry.id   AF-A0A4Q0XKC1-F1
#
_cell.length_a   1.000
_cell.length_b   1.000
_cell.length_c   1.000
_cell.angle_alpha   90.00
_cell.angle_beta   90.00
_cell.angle_gamma   90.00
#
_symmetry.space_group_name_H-M   'P 1'
#
loop_
_entity.id
_entity.type
_entity.pdbx_description
1 polymer ?
#
loop_
_entity_poly.entity_id
_entity_poly.type
_entity_poly.pdbx_seq_one_letter_code
_entity_poly.pdbx_strand_id
1 'polypeptide(L)'
;MRKSILIMKSLVVIAALSIVSCNTDDGIQCPDALTGDLSATETEFSGSYKLVAMEADEAIDLTEDNTDNPMTDVFAQYTACDRDLVYKFMSNRNLEYLQGYSAVDCTNKLTFPGTWNLIGNDLTLVANCSSQRIMIEKSAEGDKFSYDAILHFRDVNGASKTIKVKFTFDKTVNVQPV
;
A
#
# COMPACT_ATOMS: atom_id res chain seq x y z
N MET A 1 -33.32 -22.87 10.26
CA MET A 1 -33.07 -23.94 11.26
C MET A 1 -31.61 -23.90 11.67
N ARG A 2 -31.33 -23.60 12.95
CA ARG A 2 -29.98 -23.71 13.53
C ARG A 2 -29.63 -25.19 13.69
N LYS A 3 -28.42 -25.59 13.31
CA LYS A 3 -27.81 -26.84 13.78
C LYS A 3 -26.37 -26.58 14.18
N SER A 4 -26.20 -26.34 15.48
CA SER A 4 -24.94 -26.50 16.17
C SER A 4 -24.61 -27.98 16.28
N ILE A 5 -23.38 -28.36 15.98
CA ILE A 5 -22.81 -29.63 16.44
C ILE A 5 -21.48 -29.31 17.11
N LEU A 6 -21.41 -29.66 18.40
CA LEU A 6 -20.35 -29.34 19.33
C LEU A 6 -20.11 -30.61 20.13
N ILE A 7 -19.06 -31.39 19.84
CA ILE A 7 -18.55 -32.53 20.63
C ILE A 7 -17.10 -32.77 20.16
N MET A 8 -16.05 -33.03 20.94
CA MET A 8 -15.70 -33.00 22.36
C MET A 8 -14.29 -33.64 22.40
N LYS A 9 -13.33 -32.96 23.04
CA LYS A 9 -12.17 -33.48 23.80
C LYS A 9 -11.30 -34.60 23.19
N SER A 10 -10.03 -34.26 22.94
CA SER A 10 -8.93 -35.17 23.29
C SER A 10 -8.03 -34.50 24.31
N LEU A 11 -8.02 -35.08 25.51
CA LEU A 11 -7.07 -34.82 26.59
C LEU A 11 -5.70 -35.34 26.15
N VAL A 12 -4.68 -34.49 26.15
CA VAL A 12 -3.30 -34.94 26.37
C VAL A 12 -2.75 -34.13 27.54
N VAL A 13 -2.38 -34.88 28.56
CA VAL A 13 -2.01 -34.45 29.90
C VAL A 13 -0.49 -34.63 30.04
N ILE A 14 0.16 -33.54 30.45
CA ILE A 14 1.42 -33.43 31.21
C ILE A 14 2.74 -33.82 30.50
N ALA A 15 3.58 -32.80 30.30
CA ALA A 15 4.93 -32.81 30.85
C ALA A 15 5.32 -31.38 31.23
N ALA A 16 5.59 -31.18 32.53
CA ALA A 16 6.09 -29.95 33.09
C ALA A 16 7.45 -29.60 32.46
N LEU A 17 7.49 -28.49 31.73
CA LEU A 17 8.72 -27.76 31.45
C LEU A 17 8.45 -26.30 31.81
N SER A 18 9.02 -25.92 32.94
CA SER A 18 9.56 -24.58 33.17
C SER A 18 8.58 -23.43 33.00
N ILE A 19 7.98 -23.06 34.12
CA ILE A 19 7.74 -21.68 34.54
C ILE A 19 8.95 -20.78 34.19
N VAL A 20 9.00 -20.28 32.96
CA VAL A 20 9.62 -19.00 32.65
C VAL A 20 8.50 -18.00 32.75
N SER A 21 8.42 -17.38 33.92
CA SER A 21 7.65 -16.18 34.17
C SER A 21 8.14 -15.06 33.26
N CYS A 22 7.62 -14.97 32.03
CA CYS A 22 7.59 -13.73 31.29
C CYS A 22 6.30 -13.01 31.66
N ASN A 23 6.40 -12.14 32.68
CA ASN A 23 5.54 -10.96 32.72
C ASN A 23 5.87 -10.17 31.45
N THR A 24 5.00 -10.15 30.45
CA THR A 24 5.01 -9.04 29.50
C THR A 24 3.59 -8.66 29.12
N ASP A 25 3.20 -7.51 29.67
CA ASP A 25 2.15 -6.65 29.16
C ASP A 25 2.62 -6.10 27.80
N ASP A 26 2.66 -6.94 26.77
CA ASP A 26 3.16 -6.54 25.45
C ASP A 26 2.00 -5.99 24.62
N GLY A 27 1.81 -4.67 24.70
CA GLY A 27 1.06 -3.92 23.70
C GLY A 27 1.56 -4.22 22.28
N ILE A 28 0.78 -3.83 21.27
CA ILE A 28 1.14 -4.03 19.86
C ILE A 28 2.53 -3.44 19.59
N GLN A 29 3.51 -4.29 19.28
CA GLN A 29 4.85 -3.87 18.89
C GLN A 29 4.84 -3.47 17.41
N CYS A 30 4.98 -2.17 17.16
CA CYS A 30 5.05 -1.61 15.82
C CYS A 30 6.50 -1.64 15.29
N PRO A 31 6.71 -1.76 13.97
CA PRO A 31 8.02 -1.56 13.38
C PRO A 31 8.57 -0.16 13.68
N ASP A 32 9.86 -0.09 14.01
CA ASP A 32 10.56 1.17 14.24
C ASP A 32 10.58 2.03 12.96
N ALA A 33 10.52 3.35 13.15
CA ALA A 33 10.69 4.30 12.06
C ALA A 33 12.10 4.22 11.46
N LEU A 34 12.21 4.43 10.15
CA LEU A 34 13.50 4.50 9.45
C LEU A 34 14.18 5.83 9.78
N THR A 35 15.47 5.77 10.10
CA THR A 35 16.27 6.94 10.53
C THR A 35 17.59 7.05 9.76
N GLY A 36 18.33 8.12 10.00
CA GLY A 36 19.64 8.39 9.39
C GLY A 36 19.57 9.19 8.08
N ASP A 37 20.73 9.64 7.62
CA ASP A 37 20.84 10.48 6.42
C ASP A 37 20.46 9.72 5.15
N LEU A 38 19.97 10.45 4.14
CA LEU A 38 19.72 9.87 2.82
C LEU A 38 21.04 9.57 2.10
N SER A 39 21.07 8.44 1.40
CA SER A 39 22.10 8.19 0.38
C SER A 39 21.94 9.14 -0.82
N ALA A 40 22.94 9.16 -1.71
CA ALA A 40 22.85 9.93 -2.95
C ALA A 40 21.66 9.49 -3.83
N THR A 41 21.44 8.19 -3.97
CA THR A 41 20.30 7.62 -4.72
C THR A 41 18.96 8.03 -4.11
N GLU A 42 18.85 8.03 -2.78
CA GLU A 42 17.64 8.47 -2.10
C GLU A 42 17.42 9.98 -2.24
N THR A 43 18.49 10.77 -2.19
CA THR A 43 18.42 12.21 -2.37
C THR A 43 17.90 12.55 -3.77
N GLU A 44 18.39 11.88 -4.80
CA GLU A 44 17.90 12.01 -6.19
C GLU A 44 16.44 11.54 -6.35
N PHE A 45 16.10 10.41 -5.71
CA PHE A 45 14.75 9.88 -5.72
C PHE A 45 13.75 10.74 -4.94
N SER A 46 14.18 11.52 -3.95
CA SER A 46 13.30 12.37 -3.14
C SER A 46 12.44 13.29 -4.02
N GLY A 47 11.22 13.57 -3.56
CA GLY A 47 10.24 14.35 -4.31
C GLY A 47 8.81 13.87 -4.11
N SER A 48 7.90 14.49 -4.84
CA SER A 48 6.48 14.15 -4.84
C SER A 48 6.13 13.39 -6.11
N TYR A 49 5.46 12.24 -5.98
CA TYR A 49 5.11 11.36 -7.08
C TYR A 49 3.61 11.10 -7.09
N LYS A 50 2.95 11.41 -8.19
CA LYS A 50 1.51 11.26 -8.37
C LYS A 50 1.20 10.03 -9.19
N LEU A 51 0.20 9.26 -8.77
CA LEU A 51 -0.32 8.13 -9.53
C LEU A 51 -0.88 8.63 -10.87
N VAL A 52 -0.45 8.01 -11.96
CA VAL A 52 -0.89 8.34 -13.33
C VAL A 52 -1.47 7.16 -14.09
N ALA A 53 -1.18 5.92 -13.66
CA ALA A 53 -1.74 4.73 -14.29
C ALA A 53 -1.83 3.54 -13.32
N MET A 54 -2.82 2.69 -13.58
CA MET A 54 -3.06 1.39 -12.96
C MET A 54 -3.50 0.43 -14.08
N GLU A 55 -2.63 -0.50 -14.45
CA GLU A 55 -2.89 -1.44 -15.54
C GLU A 55 -2.89 -2.87 -15.00
N ALA A 56 -4.00 -3.59 -15.19
CA ALA A 56 -4.13 -4.99 -14.84
C ALA A 56 -3.60 -5.90 -15.94
N ASP A 57 -3.02 -7.04 -15.55
CA ASP A 57 -2.61 -8.10 -16.47
C ASP A 57 -3.79 -8.83 -17.14
N GLU A 58 -4.97 -8.73 -16.53
CA GLU A 58 -6.22 -9.24 -17.07
C GLU A 58 -7.33 -8.18 -16.97
N ALA A 59 -8.25 -8.19 -17.94
CA ALA A 59 -9.42 -7.33 -17.90
C ALA A 59 -10.31 -7.66 -16.69
N ILE A 60 -10.77 -6.62 -16.01
CA ILE A 60 -11.71 -6.70 -14.89
C ILE A 60 -12.70 -5.54 -14.97
N ASP A 61 -13.92 -5.81 -14.54
CA ASP A 61 -14.96 -4.83 -14.32
C ASP A 61 -15.11 -4.61 -12.81
N LEU A 62 -14.78 -3.39 -12.38
CA LEU A 62 -14.92 -2.92 -11.00
C LEU A 62 -16.13 -2.00 -10.83
N THR A 63 -16.88 -1.76 -11.89
CA THR A 63 -17.99 -0.81 -11.90
C THR A 63 -19.29 -1.52 -11.53
N GLU A 64 -20.04 -0.93 -10.60
CA GLU A 64 -21.37 -1.43 -10.23
C GLU A 64 -22.45 -0.74 -11.07
N ASP A 65 -22.28 -0.69 -12.39
CA ASP A 65 -23.15 0.04 -13.32
C ASP A 65 -24.15 -0.87 -14.07
N ASN A 66 -24.13 -2.18 -13.79
CA ASN A 66 -24.90 -3.23 -14.47
C ASN A 66 -24.56 -3.42 -15.96
N THR A 67 -23.39 -2.98 -16.40
CA THR A 67 -22.87 -3.18 -17.76
C THR A 67 -21.61 -4.03 -17.67
N ASP A 68 -21.55 -5.16 -18.37
CA ASP A 68 -20.31 -5.97 -18.44
C ASP A 68 -19.29 -5.26 -19.33
N ASN A 69 -18.38 -4.49 -18.72
CA ASN A 69 -17.43 -3.62 -19.43
C ASN A 69 -15.95 -3.83 -18.98
N PRO A 70 -15.46 -5.09 -18.87
CA PRO A 70 -14.14 -5.36 -18.31
C PRO A 70 -13.03 -4.74 -19.14
N MET A 71 -12.07 -4.10 -18.47
CA MET A 71 -10.92 -3.47 -19.11
C MET A 71 -9.64 -3.63 -18.27
N THR A 72 -8.48 -3.56 -18.93
CA THR A 72 -7.16 -3.65 -18.27
C THR A 72 -6.72 -2.31 -17.68
N ASP A 73 -7.17 -1.19 -18.24
CA ASP A 73 -6.98 0.14 -17.65
C ASP A 73 -7.94 0.31 -16.47
N VAL A 74 -7.49 -0.18 -15.31
CA VAL A 74 -8.25 -0.10 -14.06
C VAL A 74 -8.28 1.35 -13.56
N PHE A 75 -7.29 2.16 -13.91
CA PHE A 75 -7.26 3.58 -13.56
C PHE A 75 -8.46 4.32 -14.14
N ALA A 76 -8.95 3.98 -15.32
CA ALA A 76 -10.16 4.62 -15.87
C ALA A 76 -11.44 4.34 -15.07
N GLN A 77 -11.49 3.25 -14.31
CA GLN A 77 -12.68 2.80 -13.57
C GLN A 77 -12.83 3.48 -12.20
N TYR A 78 -11.78 4.11 -11.69
CA TYR A 78 -11.78 4.81 -10.40
C TYR A 78 -12.20 6.28 -10.54
N THR A 79 -12.79 6.84 -9.48
CA THR A 79 -13.18 8.25 -9.45
C THR A 79 -11.96 9.19 -9.47
N ALA A 80 -12.16 10.47 -9.77
CA ALA A 80 -11.08 11.46 -9.71
C ALA A 80 -10.41 11.52 -8.31
N CYS A 81 -11.17 11.32 -7.24
CA CYS A 81 -10.65 11.32 -5.87
C CYS A 81 -9.84 10.07 -5.54
N ASP A 82 -10.29 8.89 -5.99
CA ASP A 82 -9.60 7.63 -5.76
C ASP A 82 -8.25 7.58 -6.49
N ARG A 83 -8.19 8.20 -7.67
CA ARG A 83 -6.98 8.30 -8.50
C ARG A 83 -5.99 9.37 -8.06
N ASP A 84 -6.42 10.29 -7.22
CA ASP A 84 -5.60 11.41 -6.78
C ASP A 84 -4.70 11.01 -5.60
N LEU A 85 -3.80 10.09 -5.88
CA LEU A 85 -2.83 9.54 -4.94
C LEU A 85 -1.46 10.20 -5.15
N VAL A 86 -0.84 10.66 -4.08
CA VAL A 86 0.51 11.23 -4.09
C VAL A 86 1.36 10.67 -2.95
N TYR A 87 2.56 10.18 -3.29
CA TYR A 87 3.64 9.95 -2.32
C TYR A 87 4.55 11.18 -2.27
N LYS A 88 4.91 11.64 -1.07
CA LYS A 88 5.98 12.62 -0.86
C LYS A 88 7.13 11.98 -0.09
N PHE A 89 8.22 11.71 -0.78
CA PHE A 89 9.47 11.22 -0.23
C PHE A 89 10.36 12.41 0.14
N MET A 90 10.35 12.83 1.39
CA MET A 90 11.10 14.00 1.85
C MET A 90 12.59 13.69 2.03
N SER A 91 13.43 14.73 2.01
CA SER A 91 14.89 14.64 2.16
C SER A 91 15.38 14.25 3.56
N ASN A 92 14.46 14.03 4.51
CA ASN A 92 14.74 13.76 5.93
C ASN A 92 14.13 12.44 6.42
N ARG A 93 13.99 11.44 5.55
CA ARG A 93 13.31 10.15 5.79
C ARG A 93 11.80 10.22 5.94
N ASN A 94 11.19 11.38 6.09
CA ASN A 94 9.74 11.46 6.23
C ASN A 94 9.03 11.10 4.92
N LEU A 95 7.95 10.35 5.06
CA LEU A 95 6.99 10.02 4.03
C LEU A 95 5.67 10.71 4.35
N GLU A 96 5.03 11.28 3.34
CA GLU A 96 3.61 11.63 3.39
C GLU A 96 2.89 10.92 2.24
N TYR A 97 1.88 10.11 2.57
CA TYR A 97 0.94 9.58 1.59
C TYR A 97 -0.32 10.44 1.60
N LEU A 98 -0.81 10.83 0.42
CA LEU A 98 -2.02 11.65 0.26
C LEU A 98 -2.96 11.01 -0.75
N GLN A 99 -4.26 11.05 -0.46
CA GLN A 99 -5.32 10.70 -1.41
C GLN A 99 -6.44 11.74 -1.40
N GLY A 100 -6.87 12.19 -2.58
CA GLY A 100 -8.00 13.12 -2.76
C GLY A 100 -7.70 14.57 -2.36
N TYR A 101 -6.43 14.97 -2.27
CA TYR A 101 -6.05 16.34 -1.85
C TYR A 101 -5.99 17.36 -2.98
N SER A 102 -5.68 16.93 -4.20
CA SER A 102 -5.56 17.75 -5.42
C SER A 102 -6.82 17.71 -6.30
N ALA A 103 -7.58 16.61 -6.27
CA ALA A 103 -8.86 16.53 -6.97
C ALA A 103 -9.93 17.39 -6.27
N VAL A 104 -10.87 17.93 -7.06
CA VAL A 104 -11.96 18.78 -6.57
C VAL A 104 -13.04 17.94 -5.86
N ASP A 105 -13.71 18.54 -4.89
CA ASP A 105 -14.89 17.98 -4.20
C ASP A 105 -14.71 16.61 -3.53
N CYS A 106 -13.46 16.22 -3.22
CA CYS A 106 -13.18 15.01 -2.46
C CYS A 106 -13.47 15.21 -0.96
N THR A 107 -14.38 14.40 -0.42
CA THR A 107 -14.81 14.45 0.99
C THR A 107 -13.96 13.55 1.90
N ASN A 108 -13.55 12.38 1.42
CA ASN A 108 -12.81 11.37 2.18
C ASN A 108 -11.30 11.42 1.90
N LYS A 109 -10.69 12.57 2.20
CA LYS A 109 -9.24 12.74 2.00
C LYS A 109 -8.47 11.89 3.00
N LEU A 110 -7.43 11.20 2.53
CA LEU A 110 -6.59 10.35 3.39
C LEU A 110 -5.16 10.89 3.41
N THR A 111 -4.61 11.05 4.62
CA THR A 111 -3.19 11.33 4.82
C THR A 111 -2.62 10.40 5.87
N PHE A 112 -1.45 9.84 5.60
CA PHE A 112 -0.72 9.06 6.59
C PHE A 112 0.77 9.43 6.56
N PRO A 113 1.34 9.87 7.70
CA PRO A 113 2.76 10.08 7.83
C PRO A 113 3.48 8.74 8.01
N GLY A 114 4.72 8.68 7.54
CA GLY A 114 5.57 7.53 7.74
C GLY A 114 7.04 7.88 7.54
N THR A 115 7.85 6.85 7.36
CA THR A 115 9.24 6.98 6.95
C THR A 115 9.56 6.07 5.77
N TRP A 116 10.60 6.39 5.03
CA TRP A 116 10.99 5.65 3.84
C TRP A 116 12.51 5.47 3.69
N ASN A 117 12.90 4.43 2.95
CA ASN A 117 14.23 4.28 2.39
C ASN A 117 14.16 3.62 1.01
N LEU A 118 15.23 3.76 0.23
CA LEU A 118 15.40 3.09 -1.05
C LEU A 118 16.81 2.52 -1.14
N ILE A 119 16.90 1.19 -1.20
CA ILE A 119 18.17 0.47 -1.38
C ILE A 119 18.12 -0.23 -2.72
N GLY A 120 18.88 0.28 -3.70
CA GLY A 120 18.78 -0.17 -5.08
C GLY A 120 17.39 0.14 -5.66
N ASN A 121 16.58 -0.90 -5.79
CA ASN A 121 15.19 -0.84 -6.26
C ASN A 121 14.18 -1.31 -5.19
N ASP A 122 14.63 -1.59 -3.97
CA ASP A 122 13.76 -1.95 -2.85
C ASP A 122 13.37 -0.70 -2.07
N LEU A 123 12.15 -0.21 -2.30
CA LEU A 123 11.52 0.87 -1.55
C LEU A 123 10.90 0.29 -0.28
N THR A 124 11.36 0.72 0.90
CA THR A 124 10.73 0.35 2.17
C THR A 124 9.96 1.53 2.72
N LEU A 125 8.72 1.28 3.13
CA LEU A 125 7.85 2.24 3.80
C LEU A 125 7.54 1.71 5.20
N VAL A 126 7.58 2.59 6.21
CA VAL A 126 7.09 2.30 7.56
C VAL A 126 6.06 3.34 7.94
N ALA A 127 4.81 2.90 8.10
CA ALA A 127 3.67 3.74 8.44
C ALA A 127 2.57 2.90 9.11
N ASN A 128 1.70 3.53 9.91
CA ASN A 128 0.53 2.89 10.50
C ASN A 128 0.81 1.52 11.17
N CYS A 129 1.90 1.43 11.97
CA CYS A 129 2.31 0.20 12.65
C CYS A 129 2.61 -0.98 11.69
N SER A 130 2.98 -0.68 10.45
CA SER A 130 3.30 -1.67 9.43
C SER A 130 4.57 -1.28 8.66
N SER A 131 5.25 -2.28 8.12
CA SER A 131 6.36 -2.08 7.19
C SER A 131 6.04 -2.79 5.89
N GLN A 132 6.26 -2.10 4.77
CA GLN A 132 6.08 -2.63 3.43
C GLN A 132 7.38 -2.47 2.66
N ARG A 133 7.78 -3.53 1.96
CA ARG A 133 8.89 -3.49 0.99
C ARG A 133 8.32 -3.71 -0.40
N ILE A 134 8.62 -2.78 -1.30
CA ILE A 134 8.10 -2.73 -2.65
C ILE A 134 9.29 -2.70 -3.59
N MET A 135 9.35 -3.65 -4.51
CA MET A 135 10.32 -3.60 -5.60
C MET A 135 9.80 -2.65 -6.68
N ILE A 136 10.56 -1.60 -6.97
CA ILE A 136 10.19 -0.56 -7.93
C ILE A 136 11.07 -0.62 -9.19
N GLU A 137 10.50 -0.23 -10.32
CA GLU A 137 11.21 0.07 -11.56
C GLU A 137 11.22 1.59 -11.74
N LYS A 138 12.40 2.19 -11.93
CA LYS A 138 12.55 3.63 -12.20
C LYS A 138 12.71 3.87 -13.71
N SER A 139 12.21 4.99 -14.22
CA SER A 139 12.55 5.45 -15.58
C SER A 139 14.05 5.78 -15.68
N ALA A 140 14.56 5.84 -16.91
CA ALA A 140 15.96 6.21 -17.16
C ALA A 140 16.26 7.65 -16.70
N GLU A 141 15.24 8.51 -16.76
CA GLU A 141 15.28 9.91 -16.36
C GLU A 141 15.08 10.10 -14.85
N GLY A 142 14.67 9.06 -14.12
CA GLY A 142 14.43 9.11 -12.67
C GLY A 142 13.19 9.93 -12.26
N ASP A 143 12.36 10.30 -13.22
CA ASP A 143 11.14 11.09 -13.05
C ASP A 143 9.88 10.23 -12.97
N LYS A 144 10.00 8.91 -13.11
CA LYS A 144 8.88 7.97 -12.95
C LYS A 144 9.34 6.76 -12.16
N PHE A 145 8.41 6.17 -11.43
CA PHE A 145 8.59 4.80 -10.96
C PHE A 145 7.29 4.00 -11.12
N SER A 146 7.44 2.68 -11.17
CA SER A 146 6.31 1.77 -11.19
C SER A 146 6.58 0.56 -10.30
N TYR A 147 5.52 -0.10 -9.86
CA TYR A 147 5.63 -1.39 -9.19
C TYR A 147 4.40 -2.23 -9.49
N ASP A 148 4.56 -3.55 -9.35
CA ASP A 148 3.48 -4.49 -9.45
C ASP A 148 2.92 -4.84 -8.07
N ALA A 149 1.60 -4.93 -7.96
CA ALA A 149 0.94 -5.49 -6.79
C ALA A 149 -0.08 -6.55 -7.21
N ILE A 150 -0.17 -7.62 -6.43
CA ILE A 150 -1.22 -8.62 -6.57
C ILE A 150 -2.39 -8.17 -5.72
N LEU A 151 -3.53 -7.91 -6.37
CA LEU A 151 -4.75 -7.46 -5.72
C LEU A 151 -5.82 -8.55 -5.81
N HIS A 152 -6.60 -8.65 -4.74
CA HIS A 152 -7.75 -9.52 -4.67
C HIS A 152 -9.01 -8.68 -4.82
N PHE A 153 -9.60 -8.72 -6.00
CA PHE A 153 -10.89 -8.10 -6.25
C PHE A 153 -12.00 -9.09 -5.93
N ARG A 154 -13.11 -8.59 -5.41
CA ARG A 154 -14.35 -9.36 -5.27
C ARG A 154 -15.33 -8.79 -6.28
N ASP A 155 -15.80 -9.62 -7.19
CA ASP A 155 -16.83 -9.21 -8.15
C ASP A 155 -18.20 -9.05 -7.46
N VAL A 156 -19.16 -8.49 -8.20
CA VAL A 156 -20.53 -8.24 -7.74
C VAL A 156 -21.29 -9.52 -7.34
N ASN A 157 -20.84 -10.70 -7.80
CA ASN A 157 -21.40 -12.01 -7.45
C ASN A 157 -20.72 -12.65 -6.23
N GLY A 158 -19.73 -11.98 -5.65
CA GLY A 158 -18.97 -12.44 -4.50
C GLY A 158 -17.82 -13.39 -4.83
N ALA A 159 -17.51 -13.63 -6.11
CA ALA A 159 -16.34 -14.39 -6.52
C ALA A 159 -15.09 -13.52 -6.40
N SER A 160 -14.02 -14.10 -5.87
CA SER A 160 -12.74 -13.39 -5.74
C SER A 160 -11.83 -13.71 -6.92
N LYS A 161 -11.33 -12.66 -7.57
CA LYS A 161 -10.33 -12.75 -8.63
C LYS A 161 -9.01 -12.14 -8.14
N THR A 162 -7.92 -12.83 -8.39
CA THR A 162 -6.56 -12.37 -8.06
C THR A 162 -5.93 -11.85 -9.34
N ILE A 163 -5.54 -10.58 -9.37
CA ILE A 163 -5.05 -9.89 -10.55
C ILE A 163 -3.76 -9.18 -10.20
N LYS A 164 -2.80 -9.17 -11.12
CA LYS A 164 -1.60 -8.36 -10.99
C LYS A 164 -1.87 -6.99 -11.61
N VAL A 165 -1.64 -5.93 -10.84
CA VAL A 165 -1.81 -4.55 -11.30
C VAL A 165 -0.48 -3.82 -11.22
N LYS A 166 -0.06 -3.22 -12.33
CA LYS A 166 1.09 -2.31 -12.42
C LYS A 166 0.62 -0.90 -12.10
N PHE A 167 1.19 -0.32 -11.04
CA PHE A 167 1.00 1.07 -10.66
C PHE A 167 2.14 1.91 -11.21
N THR A 168 1.83 3.04 -11.82
CA THR A 168 2.86 3.97 -12.34
C THR A 168 2.65 5.36 -11.76
N PHE A 169 3.76 5.95 -11.31
CA PHE A 169 3.80 7.26 -10.70
C PHE A 169 4.78 8.18 -11.43
N ASP A 170 4.35 9.41 -11.67
CA ASP A 170 5.17 10.46 -12.24
C ASP A 170 5.59 11.44 -11.15
N LYS A 171 6.86 11.83 -11.17
CA LYS A 171 7.41 12.87 -10.32
C LYS A 171 6.76 14.19 -10.69
N THR A 172 6.00 14.73 -9.75
CA THR A 172 5.38 16.03 -9.89
C THR A 172 6.41 17.12 -9.66
N VAL A 173 6.48 18.06 -10.60
CA VAL A 173 7.20 19.31 -10.41
C VAL A 173 6.29 20.24 -9.61
N ASN A 174 6.17 20.05 -8.30
CA ASN A 174 5.45 21.01 -7.46
C ASN A 174 6.40 21.73 -6.53
N VAL A 175 6.46 23.05 -6.75
CA VAL A 175 7.07 24.09 -5.92
C VAL A 175 6.73 23.81 -4.46
N GLN A 176 7.73 23.57 -3.62
CA GLN A 176 7.51 23.51 -2.19
C GLN A 176 6.85 24.82 -1.76
N PRO A 177 5.75 24.80 -0.97
CA PRO A 177 5.32 26.01 -0.31
C PRO A 177 6.49 26.48 0.56
N VAL A 178 6.93 27.72 0.30
CA VAL A 178 7.89 28.45 1.12
C VAL A 178 7.39 28.55 2.55
#